data_AF-A0A820Q6Q3-F1
#
_entry.id   AF-A0A820Q6Q3-F1
#
_cell.length_a   1.000
_cell.length_b   1.000
_cell.length_c   1.000
_cell.angle_alpha   90.00
_cell.angle_beta   90.00
_cell.angle_gamma   90.00
#
_symmetry.space_group_name_H-M   'P 1'
#
loop_
_entity.id
_entity.type
_entity.pdbx_description
1 polymer ?
#
loop_
_entity_poly.entity_id
_entity_poly.type
_entity_poly.pdbx_seq_one_letter_code
_entity_poly.pdbx_strand_id
1 'polypeptide(L)'
;MDLLAINQKSKDEGENQGPSLTSENREERIKARRNRVKQRIQQKKNEGSGGGSSAANLYKDEGSLAKDQIEQSRHRLVKLEEDGLEFVTNVRVGQDLIEHQHRLQEEEATR
;
A
#
# COMPACT_ATOMS: atom_id res chain seq x y z
N MET A 1 6.32 -56.80 43.62
CA MET A 1 5.30 -55.92 44.21
C MET A 1 6.07 -54.72 44.76
N ASP A 2 6.12 -53.53 44.16
CA ASP A 2 5.17 -52.89 43.24
C ASP A 2 5.90 -51.94 42.28
N LEU A 3 5.66 -52.14 40.98
CA LEU A 3 6.19 -51.32 39.87
C LEU A 3 5.24 -50.15 39.51
N LEU A 4 4.55 -49.54 40.48
CA LEU A 4 3.51 -48.53 40.20
C LEU A 4 3.79 -47.10 40.68
N ALA A 5 4.98 -46.79 41.20
CA ALA A 5 5.28 -45.45 41.74
C ALA A 5 6.02 -44.49 40.79
N ILE A 6 6.21 -44.84 39.51
CA ILE A 6 6.95 -43.98 38.55
C ILE A 6 6.01 -43.20 37.61
N ASN A 7 4.70 -43.46 37.62
CA ASN A 7 3.77 -42.91 36.63
C ASN A 7 2.79 -41.85 37.16
N GLN A 8 3.15 -41.05 38.17
CA GLN A 8 2.26 -40.02 38.72
C GLN A 8 2.95 -38.73 39.19
N LYS A 9 4.03 -38.28 38.54
CA LYS A 9 4.44 -36.88 38.66
C LYS A 9 4.22 -36.18 37.32
N SER A 10 2.97 -35.70 37.18
CA SER A 10 2.61 -34.39 36.62
C SER A 10 3.51 -33.96 35.45
N LYS A 11 3.13 -34.25 34.20
CA LYS A 11 2.12 -33.44 33.48
C LYS A 11 2.41 -31.94 33.66
N ASP A 12 3.64 -31.55 33.38
CA ASP A 12 4.07 -30.14 33.31
C ASP A 12 4.98 -29.91 32.09
N GLU A 13 4.58 -30.48 30.95
CA GLU A 13 5.11 -30.12 29.63
C GLU A 13 3.99 -29.39 28.85
N GLY A 14 3.35 -28.44 29.54
CA GLY A 14 2.32 -27.54 29.00
C GLY A 14 2.77 -26.08 28.93
N GLU A 15 4.03 -25.78 29.27
CA GLU A 15 4.54 -24.41 29.37
C GLU A 15 5.19 -23.90 28.07
N ASN A 16 4.68 -24.23 26.87
CA ASN A 16 4.96 -23.38 25.70
C ASN A 16 4.05 -23.59 24.47
N GLN A 17 2.79 -23.96 24.65
CA GLN A 17 1.86 -23.96 23.53
C GLN A 17 0.73 -22.98 23.82
N GLY A 18 1.03 -21.71 23.54
CA GLY A 18 -0.02 -20.71 23.33
C GLY A 18 -1.05 -21.23 22.31
N PRO A 19 -2.30 -20.72 22.35
CA PRO A 19 -3.40 -21.37 21.65
C PRO A 19 -3.11 -21.43 20.14
N SER A 20 -3.33 -22.60 19.53
CA SER A 20 -2.93 -22.85 18.14
C SER A 20 -3.77 -22.05 17.13
N LEU A 21 -3.11 -21.44 16.14
CA LEU A 21 -3.78 -20.69 15.05
C LEU A 21 -4.47 -21.62 14.04
N THR A 22 -4.14 -22.90 14.05
CA THR A 22 -4.69 -23.94 13.17
C THR A 22 -5.75 -24.81 13.86
N SER A 23 -6.18 -24.45 15.08
CA SER A 23 -7.28 -25.16 15.74
C SER A 23 -8.57 -25.05 14.92
N GLU A 24 -9.25 -26.19 14.71
CA GLU A 24 -10.57 -26.25 14.08
C GLU A 24 -11.61 -25.52 14.94
N ASN A 25 -11.40 -25.44 16.26
CA ASN A 25 -12.28 -24.73 17.18
C ASN A 25 -12.09 -23.21 17.10
N ARG A 26 -13.16 -22.50 16.73
CA ARG A 26 -13.20 -21.05 16.56
C ARG A 26 -12.82 -20.29 17.83
N GLU A 27 -13.26 -20.75 19.00
CA GLU A 27 -13.04 -20.04 20.27
C GLU A 27 -11.56 -20.06 20.68
N GLU A 28 -10.89 -21.18 20.44
CA GLU A 28 -9.46 -21.34 20.68
C GLU A 28 -8.64 -20.45 19.75
N ARG A 29 -9.00 -20.34 18.47
CA ARG A 29 -8.35 -19.40 17.53
C ARG A 29 -8.51 -17.94 17.94
N ILE A 30 -9.70 -17.57 18.42
CA ILE A 30 -9.94 -16.20 18.90
C ILE A 30 -9.10 -15.92 20.14
N LYS A 31 -9.00 -16.88 21.07
CA LYS A 31 -8.16 -16.77 22.26
C LYS A 31 -6.67 -16.70 21.88
N ALA A 32 -6.20 -17.50 20.92
CA ALA A 32 -4.86 -17.46 20.34
C ALA A 32 -4.49 -16.06 19.86
N ARG A 33 -5.37 -15.52 18.99
CA ARG A 33 -5.17 -14.22 18.36
C ARG A 33 -5.16 -13.10 19.40
N ARG A 34 -6.09 -13.13 20.37
CA ARG A 34 -6.13 -12.15 21.47
C ARG A 34 -4.84 -12.17 22.28
N ASN A 35 -4.32 -13.35 22.60
CA ASN A 35 -3.08 -13.48 23.36
C ASN A 35 -1.87 -12.97 22.55
N ARG A 36 -1.77 -13.30 21.26
CA ARG A 36 -0.71 -12.77 20.38
C ARG A 36 -0.76 -11.24 20.26
N VAL A 37 -1.96 -10.67 20.12
CA VAL A 37 -2.13 -9.21 20.08
C VAL A 37 -1.72 -8.57 21.40
N LYS A 38 -2.11 -9.14 22.55
CA LYS A 38 -1.70 -8.66 23.88
C LYS A 38 -0.19 -8.74 24.06
N GLN A 39 0.44 -9.86 23.70
CA GLN A 39 1.90 -10.02 23.76
C GLN A 39 2.62 -9.03 22.85
N ARG A 40 2.16 -8.82 21.61
CA ARG A 40 2.72 -7.82 20.70
C ARG A 40 2.58 -6.40 21.25
N ILE A 41 1.45 -6.07 21.86
CA ILE A 41 1.25 -4.77 22.52
C ILE A 41 2.20 -4.62 23.72
N GLN A 42 2.39 -5.68 24.49
CA GLN A 42 3.26 -5.67 25.67
C GLN A 42 4.75 -5.62 25.30
N GLN A 43 5.19 -6.36 24.27
CA GLN A 43 6.52 -6.27 23.68
C GLN A 43 6.78 -4.85 23.15
N LYS A 44 5.85 -4.28 22.37
CA LYS A 44 5.94 -2.89 21.93
C LYS A 44 5.96 -1.87 23.06
N LYS A 45 5.27 -2.12 24.17
CA LYS A 45 5.31 -1.27 25.37
C LYS A 45 6.66 -1.38 26.10
N ASN A 46 7.23 -2.57 26.17
CA ASN A 46 8.52 -2.81 26.81
C ASN A 46 9.69 -2.30 25.95
N GLU A 47 9.61 -2.44 24.62
CA GLU A 47 10.54 -1.84 23.66
C GLU A 47 10.37 -0.30 23.60
N GLY A 48 9.17 0.20 23.87
CA GLY A 48 8.80 1.62 23.84
C GLY A 48 9.07 2.42 25.11
N SER A 49 9.65 1.84 26.18
CA SER A 49 10.18 2.65 27.29
C SER A 49 11.44 3.44 26.88
N GLY A 50 11.93 3.21 25.65
CA GLY A 50 12.90 4.03 24.93
C GLY A 50 12.34 4.89 23.78
N GLY A 51 11.04 5.21 23.73
CA GLY A 51 10.53 6.23 22.80
C GLY A 51 9.12 5.96 22.28
N GLY A 52 8.15 6.76 22.74
CA GLY A 52 6.80 6.73 22.21
C GLY A 52 6.73 7.37 20.82
N SER A 53 6.36 6.60 19.78
CA SER A 53 5.67 7.08 18.55
C SER A 53 5.61 5.98 17.48
N SER A 54 4.70 5.00 17.58
CA SER A 54 4.46 4.08 16.44
C SER A 54 3.08 4.23 15.84
N ALA A 55 2.03 4.42 16.64
CA ALA A 55 0.68 4.66 16.10
C ALA A 55 0.57 6.03 15.41
N ALA A 56 1.10 7.10 16.01
CA ALA A 56 1.08 8.44 15.40
C ALA A 56 1.89 8.52 14.09
N ASN A 57 2.98 7.76 13.97
CA ASN A 57 3.79 7.72 12.76
C ASN A 57 3.08 6.98 11.62
N LEU A 58 2.35 5.88 11.89
CA LEU A 58 1.57 5.16 10.87
C LEU A 58 0.46 6.03 10.25
N TYR A 59 -0.29 6.78 11.05
CA TYR A 59 -1.32 7.69 10.51
C TYR A 59 -0.72 8.89 9.76
N LYS A 60 0.48 9.32 10.13
CA LYS A 60 1.19 10.42 9.47
C LYS A 60 1.73 9.99 8.10
N ASP A 61 2.24 8.75 7.98
CA ASP A 61 2.73 8.17 6.73
C ASP A 61 1.60 7.86 5.73
N GLU A 62 0.46 7.33 6.18
CA GLU A 62 -0.71 7.13 5.32
C GLU A 62 -1.26 8.46 4.78
N GLY A 63 -1.24 9.50 5.62
CA GLY A 63 -1.61 10.85 5.24
C GLY A 63 -0.64 11.52 4.26
N SER A 64 0.65 11.18 4.27
CA SER A 64 1.61 11.66 3.26
C SER A 64 1.50 10.87 1.97
N LEU A 65 1.32 9.55 2.03
CA LEU A 65 1.14 8.71 0.84
C LEU A 65 -0.09 9.13 0.01
N ALA A 66 -1.19 9.47 0.68
CA ALA A 66 -2.38 10.01 0.03
C ALA A 66 -2.12 11.36 -0.65
N LYS A 67 -1.30 12.24 -0.05
CA LYS A 67 -0.94 13.54 -0.64
C LYS A 67 -0.07 13.36 -1.89
N ASP A 68 0.93 12.49 -1.82
CA ASP A 68 1.81 12.18 -2.96
C ASP A 68 1.00 11.60 -4.13
N GLN A 69 0.03 10.73 -3.85
CA GLN A 69 -0.85 10.17 -4.87
C GLN A 69 -1.72 11.26 -5.52
N ILE A 70 -2.25 12.20 -4.74
CA ILE A 70 -3.04 13.33 -5.24
C ILE A 70 -2.17 14.25 -6.11
N GLU A 71 -0.96 14.57 -5.67
CA GLU A 71 -0.02 15.39 -6.44
C GLU A 71 0.39 14.72 -7.75
N GLN A 72 0.72 13.43 -7.74
CA GLN A 72 1.01 12.66 -8.95
C GLN A 72 -0.20 12.62 -9.89
N SER A 73 -1.41 12.48 -9.34
CA SER A 73 -2.63 12.52 -10.15
C SER A 73 -2.82 13.89 -10.79
N ARG A 74 -2.60 14.99 -10.05
CA ARG A 74 -2.67 16.36 -10.60
C ARG A 74 -1.65 16.57 -11.71
N HIS A 75 -0.40 16.16 -11.49
CA HIS A 75 0.65 16.31 -12.50
C HIS A 75 0.33 15.53 -13.79
N ARG A 76 -0.22 14.31 -13.67
CA ARG A 76 -0.69 13.54 -14.83
C ARG A 76 -1.83 14.22 -15.59
N LEU A 77 -2.77 14.86 -14.88
CA LEU A 77 -3.87 15.58 -15.52
C LEU A 77 -3.38 16.81 -16.27
N VAL A 78 -2.48 17.60 -15.67
CA VAL A 78 -1.88 18.77 -16.33
C VAL A 78 -1.12 18.35 -17.59
N LYS A 79 -0.29 17.30 -17.48
CA LYS A 79 0.41 16.78 -18.65
C LYS A 79 -0.55 16.32 -19.75
N LEU A 80 -1.64 15.63 -19.40
CA LEU A 80 -2.63 15.18 -20.38
C LEU A 80 -3.30 16.37 -21.10
N GLU A 81 -3.56 17.45 -20.37
CA GLU A 81 -4.11 18.69 -20.93
C GLU A 81 -3.10 19.38 -21.87
N GLU A 82 -1.85 19.50 -21.45
CA GLU A 82 -0.76 20.07 -22.25
C GLU A 82 -0.51 19.26 -23.53
N ASP A 83 -0.32 17.94 -23.41
CA ASP A 83 -0.10 17.03 -24.54
C ASP A 83 -1.30 17.04 -25.50
N GLY A 84 -2.53 17.10 -24.97
CA GLY A 84 -3.76 17.18 -25.77
C GLY A 84 -3.88 18.49 -26.55
N LEU A 85 -3.54 19.62 -25.91
CA LEU A 85 -3.52 20.93 -26.54
C LEU A 85 -2.46 20.99 -27.65
N GLU A 86 -1.26 20.48 -27.38
CA GLU A 86 -0.17 20.41 -28.35
C GLU A 86 -0.57 19.58 -29.57
N PHE A 87 -1.16 18.39 -29.35
CA PHE A 87 -1.61 17.53 -30.44
C PHE A 87 -2.63 18.22 -31.35
N VAL A 88 -3.67 18.83 -30.78
CA VAL A 88 -4.71 19.54 -31.55
C VAL A 88 -4.11 20.72 -32.31
N THR A 89 -3.19 21.44 -31.69
CA THR A 89 -2.50 22.58 -32.32
C THR A 89 -1.64 22.12 -33.48
N ASN A 90 -0.85 21.07 -33.32
CA ASN A 90 0.01 20.51 -34.36
C ASN A 90 -0.80 20.04 -35.58
N VAL A 91 -1.95 19.40 -35.35
CA VAL A 91 -2.85 19.00 -36.45
C VAL A 91 -3.35 20.21 -37.22
N ARG A 92 -3.82 21.26 -36.52
CA ARG A 92 -4.32 22.50 -37.17
C ARG A 92 -3.21 23.22 -37.94
N VAL A 93 -2.07 23.46 -37.31
CA VAL A 93 -0.92 24.12 -37.93
C VAL A 93 -0.41 23.32 -39.14
N GLY A 94 -0.38 21.99 -39.04
CA GLY A 94 -0.01 21.12 -40.15
C GLY A 94 -0.97 21.25 -41.34
N GLN A 95 -2.28 21.29 -41.09
CA GLN A 95 -3.29 21.50 -42.13
C GLN A 95 -3.16 22.90 -42.76
N ASP A 96 -3.02 23.94 -41.95
CA ASP A 96 -2.84 25.31 -42.42
C ASP A 96 -1.58 25.46 -43.28
N LEU A 97 -0.49 24.77 -42.92
CA LEU A 97 0.75 24.74 -43.68
C LEU A 97 0.55 24.09 -45.06
N ILE A 98 -0.13 22.94 -45.11
CA ILE A 98 -0.43 22.24 -46.37
C ILE A 98 -1.30 23.12 -47.27
N GLU A 99 -2.35 23.73 -46.73
CA GLU A 99 -3.25 24.62 -47.48
C GLU A 99 -2.52 25.87 -47.98
N HIS A 100 -1.63 26.44 -47.17
CA HIS A 100 -0.77 27.54 -47.60
C HIS A 100 0.15 27.12 -48.74
N GLN A 101 0.77 25.94 -48.68
CA GLN A 101 1.59 25.42 -49.76
C GLN A 101 0.78 25.19 -51.04
N HIS A 102 -0.44 24.66 -50.93
CA HIS A 102 -1.33 24.48 -52.07
C HIS A 102 -1.67 25.81 -52.75
N ARG A 103 -2.06 26.82 -51.98
CA ARG A 103 -2.33 28.18 -52.51
C ARG A 103 -1.12 28.79 -53.19
N LEU A 104 0.07 28.66 -52.62
CA LEU A 104 1.30 29.14 -53.26
C LEU A 104 1.56 28.44 -54.61
N GLN A 105 1.36 27.12 -54.67
CA GLN A 105 1.52 26.36 -55.92
C GLN A 105 0.50 26.78 -56.99
N GLU A 106 -0.75 27.03 -56.60
CA GLU A 106 -1.79 27.54 -57.51
C GLU A 106 -1.47 28.95 -58.02
N GLU A 107 -1.00 29.84 -57.15
CA GLU A 107 -0.55 31.19 -57.52
C GLU A 107 0.65 31.15 -58.47
N GLU A 108 1.61 30.24 -58.25
CA GLU A 108 2.74 30.03 -59.17
C GLU A 108 2.28 29.44 -60.52
N ALA A 109 1.31 28.52 -60.52
CA ALA A 109 0.80 27.91 -61.74
C ALA A 109 -0.07 28.85 -62.59
N THR A 110 -0.63 29.90 -61.98
CA THR A 110 -1.50 30.88 -62.64
C THR A 110 -0.80 32.19 -63.01
N ARG A 111 0.46 32.37 -62.58
CA ARG A 111 1.33 33.50 -62.94
C ARG A 111 2.04 33.27 -64.27
#